data_AF-A0A8J3XEU0-F1
#
_entry.id   AF-A0A8J3XEU0-F1
#
_cell.length_a   1.000
_cell.length_b   1.000
_cell.length_c   1.000
_cell.angle_alpha   90.00
_cell.angle_beta   90.00
_cell.angle_gamma   90.00
#
_symmetry.space_group_name_H-M   'P 1'
#
loop_
_entity.id
_entity.type
_entity.pdbx_description
1 polymer ?
#
loop_
_entity_poly.entity_id
_entity_poly.type
_entity_poly.pdbx_seq_one_letter_code
_entity_poly.pdbx_strand_id
1 'polypeptide(L)'
;MSPRPAWLRLATAAGLAVAVTVALYAFGRIHTLDYASSLFGRRGDDANLLKAQVGTALLGLAVYQLILALWIYQRLPGAGAAPRPVHLAHRIGGAVLFVLSLPIAYHCITAYGVQTYSARVALHALSGCFFYGAFAAKVLIVRSRHLPGWALPLAGGTLFTLIALLWSSGALWQLAQP
;
A
#
# COMPACT_ATOMS: atom_id res chain seq x y z
N MET A 1 -27.85 21.60 7.47
CA MET A 1 -27.57 20.26 6.89
C MET A 1 -27.15 19.35 8.02
N SER A 2 -27.90 18.29 8.29
CA SER A 2 -27.52 17.29 9.30
C SER A 2 -26.23 16.57 8.86
N PRO A 3 -25.30 16.29 9.79
CA PRO A 3 -24.11 15.54 9.45
C PRO A 3 -24.51 14.16 8.90
N ARG A 4 -23.96 13.77 7.75
CA ARG A 4 -24.21 12.45 7.16
C ARG A 4 -23.88 11.35 8.19
N PRO A 5 -24.70 10.30 8.35
CA PRO A 5 -24.40 9.21 9.27
C PRO A 5 -23.06 8.54 8.96
N ALA A 6 -22.42 7.96 9.98
CA ALA A 6 -21.08 7.36 9.88
C ALA A 6 -21.03 6.21 8.85
N TRP A 7 -22.10 5.41 8.74
CA TRP A 7 -22.17 4.29 7.80
C TRP A 7 -22.11 4.75 6.33
N LEU A 8 -22.72 5.88 5.98
CA LEU A 8 -22.62 6.43 4.61
C LEU A 8 -21.17 6.80 4.28
N ARG A 9 -20.42 7.33 5.25
CA ARG A 9 -19.02 7.71 5.06
C ARG A 9 -18.12 6.49 4.90
N LEU A 10 -18.35 5.45 5.70
CA LEU A 10 -17.67 4.16 5.52
C LEU A 10 -18.02 3.52 4.17
N ALA A 11 -19.29 3.55 3.77
CA ALA A 11 -19.73 3.07 2.47
C ALA A 11 -19.07 3.84 1.32
N THR A 12 -18.96 5.18 1.42
CA THR A 12 -18.23 5.96 0.40
C THR A 12 -16.75 5.63 0.34
N ALA A 13 -16.10 5.40 1.49
CA ALA A 13 -14.70 4.99 1.53
C ALA A 13 -14.49 3.60 0.92
N ALA A 14 -15.35 2.64 1.27
CA ALA A 14 -15.33 1.30 0.70
C ALA A 14 -15.62 1.30 -0.81
N GLY A 15 -16.61 2.07 -1.25
CA GLY A 15 -16.94 2.26 -2.66
C GLY A 15 -15.77 2.83 -3.45
N LEU A 16 -15.07 3.83 -2.91
CA LEU A 16 -13.86 4.36 -3.55
C LEU A 16 -12.74 3.32 -3.62
N ALA A 17 -12.52 2.54 -2.56
CA ALA A 17 -11.53 1.47 -2.59
C ALA A 17 -11.84 0.45 -3.69
N VAL A 18 -13.08 -0.02 -3.77
CA VAL A 18 -13.51 -0.97 -4.80
C VAL A 18 -13.33 -0.38 -6.20
N ALA A 19 -13.76 0.86 -6.41
CA ALA A 19 -13.63 1.53 -7.70
C ALA A 19 -12.17 1.62 -8.15
N VAL A 20 -11.26 2.06 -7.26
CA VAL A 20 -9.82 2.16 -7.57
C VAL A 20 -9.20 0.79 -7.82
N THR A 21 -9.51 -0.22 -6.99
CA THR A 21 -9.00 -1.58 -7.16
C THR A 21 -9.46 -2.19 -8.48
N VAL A 22 -10.74 -2.04 -8.83
CA VAL A 22 -11.30 -2.55 -10.10
C VAL A 22 -10.71 -1.80 -11.29
N ALA A 23 -10.54 -0.47 -11.20
CA ALA A 23 -9.95 0.32 -12.28
C ALA A 23 -8.51 -0.11 -12.57
N LEU A 24 -7.68 -0.29 -11.54
CA LEU A 24 -6.30 -0.76 -11.69
C LEU A 24 -6.25 -2.21 -12.19
N TYR A 25 -7.12 -3.08 -11.68
CA TYR A 25 -7.22 -4.45 -12.19
C TYR A 25 -7.56 -4.45 -13.68
N ALA A 26 -8.62 -3.74 -14.08
CA ALA A 26 -9.05 -3.65 -15.47
C ALA A 26 -7.95 -3.06 -16.37
N PHE A 27 -7.34 -1.94 -15.95
CA PHE A 27 -6.22 -1.34 -16.66
C PHE A 27 -5.08 -2.34 -16.86
N GLY A 28 -4.62 -3.01 -15.80
CA GLY A 28 -3.53 -3.99 -15.91
C GLY A 28 -3.88 -5.23 -16.74
N ARG A 29 -5.16 -5.51 -16.98
CA ARG A 29 -5.60 -6.61 -17.86
C ARG A 29 -5.64 -6.24 -19.33
N ILE A 30 -5.90 -4.97 -19.65
CA ILE A 30 -6.12 -4.50 -21.03
C ILE A 30 -4.94 -3.69 -21.59
N HIS A 31 -4.06 -3.20 -20.72
CA HIS A 31 -2.91 -2.40 -21.13
C HIS A 31 -1.92 -3.24 -21.93
N THR A 32 -1.39 -2.65 -23.01
CA THR A 32 -0.32 -3.24 -23.81
C THR A 32 0.97 -3.24 -23.01
N LEU A 33 1.57 -4.42 -22.84
CA LEU A 33 2.72 -4.61 -21.95
C LEU A 33 4.01 -4.15 -22.63
N ASP A 34 4.85 -3.42 -21.89
CA ASP A 34 6.20 -3.04 -22.32
C ASP A 34 7.27 -3.64 -21.40
N TYR A 35 7.66 -4.87 -21.72
CA TYR A 35 8.70 -5.60 -20.99
C TYR A 35 10.10 -4.97 -21.10
N ALA A 36 10.31 -4.06 -22.06
CA ALA A 36 11.57 -3.34 -22.25
C ALA A 36 11.62 -2.01 -21.49
N SER A 37 10.51 -1.61 -20.84
CA SER A 37 10.46 -0.40 -20.03
C SER A 37 11.50 -0.43 -18.91
N SER A 38 12.00 0.75 -18.55
CA SER A 38 13.04 0.92 -17.54
C SER A 38 12.50 1.52 -16.27
N LEU A 39 13.03 1.11 -15.13
CA LEU A 39 12.82 1.74 -13.83
C LEU A 39 14.11 2.45 -13.41
N PHE A 40 14.09 3.78 -13.36
CA PHE A 40 15.27 4.62 -13.06
C PHE A 40 16.49 4.27 -13.93
N GLY A 41 16.26 4.03 -15.23
CA GLY A 41 17.31 3.69 -16.20
C GLY A 41 17.78 2.23 -16.18
N ARG A 42 17.33 1.42 -15.20
CA ARG A 42 17.61 -0.03 -15.15
C ARG A 42 16.52 -0.82 -15.88
N ARG A 43 16.89 -1.94 -16.51
CA ARG A 43 15.99 -2.82 -17.29
C ARG A 43 16.18 -4.28 -16.87
N GLY A 44 15.23 -5.14 -17.24
CA GLY A 44 15.33 -6.59 -17.00
C GLY A 44 15.64 -6.93 -15.54
N ASP A 45 16.67 -7.74 -15.32
CA ASP A 45 17.05 -8.22 -13.99
C ASP A 45 17.56 -7.10 -13.07
N ASP A 46 18.24 -6.09 -13.60
CA ASP A 46 18.67 -4.92 -12.82
C ASP A 46 17.47 -4.11 -12.32
N ALA A 47 16.41 -4.03 -13.12
CA ALA A 47 15.15 -3.42 -12.69
C ALA A 47 14.45 -4.28 -11.64
N ASN A 48 14.44 -5.61 -11.80
CA ASN A 48 13.85 -6.53 -10.83
C ASN A 48 14.58 -6.47 -9.48
N LEU A 49 15.91 -6.44 -9.48
CA LEU A 49 16.72 -6.29 -8.28
C LEU A 49 16.45 -4.94 -7.60
N LEU A 50 16.39 -3.84 -8.38
CA LEU A 50 16.03 -2.54 -7.82
C LEU A 50 14.62 -2.55 -7.19
N LYS A 51 13.63 -3.15 -7.87
CA LYS A 51 12.28 -3.31 -7.32
C LYS A 51 12.29 -4.11 -6.02
N ALA A 52 13.12 -5.15 -5.92
CA ALA A 52 13.26 -5.94 -4.71
C ALA A 52 13.89 -5.13 -3.56
N GLN A 53 14.94 -4.35 -3.84
CA GLN A 53 15.58 -3.45 -2.86
C GLN A 53 14.62 -2.39 -2.34
N VAL A 54 13.92 -1.68 -3.25
CA VAL A 54 12.94 -0.67 -2.84
C VAL A 54 11.73 -1.32 -2.17
N GLY A 55 11.29 -2.49 -2.62
CA GLY A 55 10.24 -3.27 -1.95
C GLY A 55 10.59 -3.62 -0.51
N THR A 56 11.84 -4.01 -0.24
CA THR A 56 12.34 -4.26 1.12
C THR A 56 12.37 -2.97 1.95
N ALA A 57 12.79 -1.84 1.36
CA ALA A 57 12.72 -0.54 2.03
C ALA A 57 11.27 -0.14 2.36
N LEU A 58 10.31 -0.39 1.45
CA LEU A 58 8.88 -0.14 1.69
C LEU A 58 8.34 -1.00 2.83
N LEU A 59 8.73 -2.27 2.93
CA LEU A 59 8.37 -3.12 4.08
C LEU A 59 8.96 -2.55 5.39
N GLY A 60 10.23 -2.14 5.39
CA GLY A 60 10.85 -1.49 6.55
C GLY A 60 10.10 -0.22 6.99
N LEU A 61 9.73 0.63 6.03
CA LEU A 61 8.89 1.80 6.30
C LEU A 61 7.50 1.41 6.82
N ALA A 62 6.89 0.33 6.32
CA ALA A 62 5.59 -0.15 6.78
C ALA A 62 5.65 -0.65 8.23
N VAL A 63 6.70 -1.38 8.60
CA VAL A 63 6.96 -1.81 10.00
C VAL A 63 7.16 -0.58 10.89
N TYR A 64 7.96 0.39 10.45
CA TYR A 64 8.13 1.66 11.16
C TYR A 64 6.79 2.37 11.38
N GLN A 65 5.96 2.47 10.35
CA GLN A 65 4.61 3.05 10.44
C GLN A 65 3.70 2.30 11.42
N LEU A 66 3.76 0.97 11.44
CA LEU A 66 3.01 0.14 12.38
C LEU A 66 3.44 0.40 13.83
N ILE A 67 4.74 0.47 14.11
CA ILE A 67 5.28 0.77 15.45
C ILE A 67 4.79 2.15 15.92
N LEU A 68 4.91 3.18 15.07
CA LEU A 68 4.43 4.53 15.42
C LEU A 68 2.91 4.54 15.65
N ALA A 69 2.14 3.79 14.85
CA ALA A 69 0.70 3.66 15.05
C ALA A 69 0.38 2.99 16.39
N LEU A 70 1.06 1.90 16.75
CA LEU A 70 0.88 1.25 18.04
C LEU A 70 1.19 2.21 19.20
N TRP A 71 2.22 3.05 19.08
CA TRP A 71 2.51 4.07 20.08
C TRP A 71 1.41 5.14 20.16
N ILE A 72 0.95 5.66 19.02
CA ILE A 72 -0.14 6.66 18.95
C ILE A 72 -1.43 6.13 19.60
N TYR A 73 -1.74 4.85 19.37
CA TYR A 73 -2.90 4.17 19.95
C TYR A 73 -2.64 3.60 21.36
N GLN A 74 -1.51 3.93 21.98
CA GLN A 74 -1.11 3.49 23.34
C GLN A 74 -1.13 1.96 23.52
N ARG A 75 -0.77 1.24 22.45
CA ARG A 75 -0.62 -0.22 22.41
C ARG A 75 0.83 -0.67 22.50
N LEU A 76 1.79 0.25 22.66
CA LEU A 76 3.21 -0.05 22.82
C LEU A 76 3.55 -0.10 24.32
N PRO A 77 3.86 -1.30 24.88
CA PRO A 77 4.13 -1.44 26.32
C PRO A 77 5.29 -0.54 26.77
N GLY A 78 5.11 0.15 27.90
CA GLY A 78 6.15 1.00 28.51
C GLY A 78 6.45 2.33 27.81
N ALA A 79 5.84 2.64 26.65
CA ALA A 79 6.16 3.84 25.88
C ALA A 79 5.38 5.11 26.27
N GLY A 80 4.36 4.98 27.13
CA GLY A 80 3.52 6.11 27.56
C GLY A 80 2.73 6.76 26.41
N ALA A 81 2.29 8.00 26.60
CA ALA A 81 1.57 8.76 25.59
C ALA A 81 2.52 9.23 24.48
N ALA A 82 2.14 9.01 23.21
CA ALA A 82 2.93 9.44 22.06
C ALA A 82 3.06 10.98 22.02
N PRO A 83 4.30 11.54 22.00
CA PRO A 83 4.49 12.98 21.88
C PRO A 83 4.18 13.45 20.45
N ARG A 84 3.94 14.75 20.27
CA ARG A 84 3.58 15.36 18.96
C ARG A 84 4.51 14.97 17.79
N PRO A 85 5.86 14.85 17.96
CA PRO A 85 6.73 14.44 16.86
C PRO A 85 6.43 13.04 16.31
N VAL A 86 5.91 12.11 17.12
CA VAL A 86 5.54 10.76 16.66
C VAL A 86 4.40 10.81 15.65
N HIS A 87 3.40 11.67 15.89
CA HIS A 87 2.30 11.87 14.95
C HIS A 87 2.79 12.47 13.61
N LEU A 88 3.73 13.42 13.68
CA LEU A 88 4.33 14.03 12.50
C LEU A 88 5.17 13.01 11.72
N ALA A 89 6.00 12.23 12.42
CA ALA A 89 6.82 11.17 11.84
C ALA A 89 5.96 10.09 11.18
N HIS A 90 4.84 9.69 11.80
CA HIS A 90 3.87 8.77 11.20
C HIS A 90 3.33 9.35 9.89
N ARG A 91 2.88 10.62 9.90
CA ARG A 91 2.33 11.26 8.70
C ARG A 91 3.36 11.40 7.57
N ILE A 92 4.56 11.90 7.87
CA ILE A 92 5.62 12.09 6.87
C ILE A 92 6.11 10.75 6.33
N GLY A 93 6.40 9.79 7.21
CA GLY A 93 6.87 8.47 6.79
C GLY A 93 5.84 7.73 5.94
N GLY A 94 4.54 7.88 6.25
CA GLY A 94 3.47 7.33 5.43
C GLY A 94 3.37 7.98 4.04
N ALA A 95 3.62 9.29 3.95
CA ALA A 95 3.67 10.00 2.66
C ALA A 95 4.89 9.57 1.83
N VAL A 96 6.07 9.46 2.45
CA VAL A 96 7.30 8.98 1.80
C VAL A 96 7.11 7.56 1.29
N LEU A 97 6.56 6.65 2.11
CA LEU A 97 6.25 5.28 1.71
C LEU A 97 5.35 5.26 0.48
N PHE A 98 4.25 6.03 0.49
CA PHE A 98 3.33 6.08 -0.64
C PHE A 98 4.02 6.61 -1.91
N VAL A 99 4.75 7.72 -1.83
CA VAL A 99 5.45 8.31 -2.98
C VAL A 99 6.49 7.34 -3.55
N LEU A 100 7.26 6.65 -2.72
CA LEU A 100 8.24 5.66 -3.16
C LEU A 100 7.59 4.43 -3.82
N SER A 101 6.34 4.11 -3.48
CA SER A 101 5.62 3.00 -4.10
C SER A 101 5.14 3.32 -5.52
N LEU A 102 4.95 4.60 -5.88
CA LEU A 102 4.36 5.00 -7.17
C LEU A 102 5.20 4.59 -8.38
N PRO A 103 6.53 4.86 -8.46
CA PRO A 103 7.33 4.46 -9.61
C PRO A 103 7.39 2.94 -9.81
N ILE A 104 7.45 2.18 -8.71
CA ILE A 104 7.45 0.71 -8.75
C ILE A 104 6.14 0.20 -9.33
N ALA A 105 5.02 0.71 -8.80
CA ALA A 105 3.69 0.29 -9.21
C ALA A 105 3.41 0.65 -10.66
N TYR A 106 3.77 1.86 -11.08
CA TYR A 106 3.71 2.29 -12.48
C TYR A 106 4.49 1.31 -13.36
N HIS A 107 5.77 1.06 -13.03
CA HIS A 107 6.58 0.11 -13.79
C HIS A 107 5.99 -1.31 -13.77
N CYS A 108 5.43 -1.79 -12.64
CA CYS A 108 4.81 -3.12 -12.59
C CYS A 108 3.60 -3.22 -13.52
N ILE A 109 2.69 -2.24 -13.45
CA ILE A 109 1.42 -2.32 -14.15
C ILE A 109 1.58 -2.08 -15.66
N THR A 110 2.55 -1.27 -16.09
CA THR A 110 2.81 -1.04 -17.51
C THR A 110 3.71 -2.10 -18.13
N ALA A 111 4.72 -2.60 -17.41
CA ALA A 111 5.63 -3.61 -17.95
C ALA A 111 5.02 -5.02 -17.95
N TYR A 112 4.25 -5.36 -16.91
CA TYR A 112 3.81 -6.75 -16.68
C TYR A 112 2.28 -6.90 -16.58
N GLY A 113 1.56 -5.83 -16.25
CA GLY A 113 0.11 -5.85 -16.09
C GLY A 113 -0.35 -6.71 -14.92
N VAL A 114 -1.62 -7.16 -14.98
CA VAL A 114 -2.25 -8.00 -13.95
C VAL A 114 -2.37 -9.42 -14.49
N GLN A 115 -1.44 -10.28 -14.10
CA GLN A 115 -1.40 -11.67 -14.52
C GLN A 115 -1.83 -12.61 -13.37
N THR A 116 -2.37 -13.77 -13.72
CA THR A 116 -2.90 -14.75 -12.74
C THR A 116 -2.50 -16.20 -13.06
N TYR A 117 -1.45 -16.42 -13.85
CA TYR A 117 -0.99 -17.76 -14.25
C TYR A 117 -0.36 -18.59 -13.11
N SER A 118 -0.03 -17.97 -11.97
CA SER A 118 0.41 -18.67 -10.77
C SER A 118 -0.09 -17.95 -9.52
N ALA A 119 -0.21 -18.67 -8.40
CA ALA A 119 -0.67 -18.13 -7.13
C ALA A 119 0.17 -16.93 -6.67
N ARG A 120 1.50 -17.02 -6.79
CA ARG A 120 2.43 -15.93 -6.43
C ARG A 120 2.17 -14.66 -7.25
N VAL A 121 2.02 -14.81 -8.56
CA VAL A 121 1.83 -13.67 -9.47
C VAL A 121 0.45 -13.04 -9.28
N ALA A 122 -0.58 -13.87 -9.11
CA ALA A 122 -1.91 -13.39 -8.73
C ALA A 122 -1.89 -12.64 -7.40
N LEU A 123 -1.19 -13.17 -6.39
CA LEU A 123 -1.06 -12.52 -5.08
C LEU A 123 -0.39 -11.15 -5.20
N HIS A 124 0.71 -11.04 -5.96
CA HIS A 124 1.40 -9.77 -6.18
C HIS A 124 0.49 -8.74 -6.88
N ALA A 125 -0.08 -9.11 -8.02
CA ALA A 125 -0.87 -8.20 -8.85
C ALA A 125 -2.16 -7.74 -8.13
N LEU A 126 -2.87 -8.66 -7.50
CA LEU A 126 -4.09 -8.33 -6.75
C LEU A 126 -3.75 -7.50 -5.52
N SER A 127 -2.72 -7.85 -4.75
CA SER A 127 -2.31 -7.06 -3.57
C SER A 127 -1.95 -5.63 -3.95
N GLY A 128 -1.33 -5.41 -5.12
CA GLY A 128 -1.07 -4.08 -5.65
C GLY A 128 -2.35 -3.29 -5.92
N CYS A 129 -3.33 -3.90 -6.58
CA CYS A 129 -4.62 -3.26 -6.86
C CYS A 129 -5.38 -2.93 -5.55
N PHE A 130 -5.39 -3.86 -4.60
CA PHE A 130 -6.01 -3.64 -3.29
C PHE A 130 -5.27 -2.58 -2.46
N PHE A 131 -3.93 -2.49 -2.56
CA PHE A 131 -3.14 -1.50 -1.82
C PHE A 131 -3.56 -0.08 -2.16
N TYR A 132 -3.66 0.25 -3.45
CA TYR A 132 -4.07 1.57 -3.89
C TYR A 132 -5.55 1.86 -3.58
N GLY A 133 -6.43 0.86 -3.67
CA GLY A 133 -7.82 1.00 -3.22
C GLY A 133 -7.94 1.28 -1.73
N ALA A 134 -7.27 0.48 -0.89
CA ALA A 134 -7.23 0.68 0.55
C ALA A 134 -6.62 2.03 0.94
N PHE A 135 -5.60 2.50 0.20
CA PHE A 135 -5.01 3.82 0.43
C PHE A 135 -6.02 4.94 0.11
N ALA A 136 -6.76 4.82 -1.00
CA ALA A 136 -7.81 5.77 -1.35
C ALA A 136 -8.91 5.84 -0.27
N ALA A 137 -9.36 4.69 0.25
CA ALA A 137 -10.28 4.65 1.39
C ALA A 137 -9.68 5.32 2.64
N LYS A 138 -8.41 5.03 2.98
CA LYS A 138 -7.72 5.64 4.13
C LYS A 138 -7.74 7.16 4.05
N VAL A 139 -7.53 7.76 2.87
CA VAL A 139 -7.57 9.22 2.70
C VAL A 139 -8.93 9.80 3.10
N LEU A 140 -10.03 9.13 2.75
CA LEU A 140 -11.38 9.54 3.16
C LEU A 140 -11.64 9.32 4.65
N ILE A 141 -11.17 8.19 5.20
CA ILE A 141 -11.32 7.86 6.63
C ILE A 141 -10.59 8.89 7.50
N VAL A 142 -9.34 9.23 7.18
CA VAL A 142 -8.54 10.22 7.93
C VAL A 142 -9.18 11.61 7.92
N ARG A 143 -9.83 11.99 6.82
CA ARG A 143 -10.49 13.30 6.68
C ARG A 143 -11.88 13.36 7.30
N SER A 144 -12.44 12.21 7.70
CA SER A 144 -13.78 12.13 8.27
C SER A 144 -13.76 12.34 9.78
N ARG A 145 -14.59 13.27 10.28
CA ARG A 145 -14.83 13.45 11.72
C ARG A 145 -15.85 12.43 12.22
N HIS A 146 -15.80 11.96 13.47
CA HIS A 146 -16.84 11.07 14.05
C HIS A 146 -17.00 9.68 13.38
N LEU A 147 -15.92 9.10 12.85
CA LEU A 147 -15.90 7.66 12.52
C LEU A 147 -15.56 6.83 13.76
N PRO A 148 -15.94 5.53 13.80
CA PRO A 148 -15.56 4.67 14.91
C PRO A 148 -14.03 4.55 15.01
N GLY A 149 -13.52 4.49 16.24
CA GLY A 149 -12.07 4.50 16.51
C GLY A 149 -11.28 3.35 15.88
N TRP A 150 -11.95 2.27 15.47
CA TRP A 150 -11.33 1.13 14.78
C TRP A 150 -11.11 1.33 13.28
N ALA A 151 -11.80 2.28 12.63
CA ALA A 151 -11.78 2.42 11.17
C ALA A 151 -10.38 2.76 10.64
N LEU A 152 -9.68 3.67 11.31
CA LEU A 152 -8.34 4.09 10.90
C LEU A 152 -7.28 3.01 11.17
N PRO A 153 -7.25 2.34 12.34
CA PRO A 153 -6.39 1.18 12.58
C PRO A 153 -6.63 0.04 11.58
N LEU A 154 -7.89 -0.26 11.24
CA LEU A 154 -8.20 -1.31 10.26
C LEU A 154 -7.63 -0.95 8.89
N ALA A 155 -7.89 0.26 8.39
CA ALA A 155 -7.33 0.71 7.11
C ALA A 155 -5.79 0.73 7.11
N GLY A 156 -5.16 1.17 8.19
CA GLY A 156 -3.71 1.13 8.35
C GLY A 156 -3.14 -0.29 8.38
N GLY A 157 -3.77 -1.20 9.13
CA GLY A 157 -3.41 -2.61 9.19
C GLY A 157 -3.54 -3.31 7.84
N THR A 158 -4.63 -3.06 7.11
CA THR A 158 -4.81 -3.57 5.75
C THR A 158 -3.67 -3.14 4.83
N LEU A 159 -3.24 -1.86 4.87
CA LEU A 159 -2.11 -1.39 4.07
C LEU A 159 -0.81 -2.10 4.43
N PHE A 160 -0.53 -2.27 5.73
CA PHE A 160 0.63 -3.03 6.20
C PHE A 160 0.62 -4.47 5.67
N THR A 161 -0.51 -5.17 5.81
CA THR A 161 -0.67 -6.55 5.32
C THR A 161 -0.45 -6.63 3.81
N LEU A 162 -1.01 -5.71 3.03
CA LEU A 162 -0.85 -5.69 1.57
C LEU A 162 0.60 -5.44 1.16
N ILE A 163 1.34 -4.57 1.86
CA ILE A 163 2.78 -4.38 1.64
C ILE A 163 3.55 -5.66 1.96
N ALA A 164 3.23 -6.35 3.05
CA ALA A 164 3.87 -7.61 3.41
C ALA A 164 3.63 -8.69 2.35
N LEU A 165 2.41 -8.78 1.79
CA LEU A 165 2.08 -9.70 0.68
C LEU A 165 2.81 -9.33 -0.62
N LEU A 166 2.90 -8.04 -0.94
CA LEU A 166 3.65 -7.54 -2.11
C LEU A 166 5.15 -7.87 -1.98
N TRP A 167 5.70 -7.67 -0.78
CA TRP A 167 7.10 -7.98 -0.49
C TRP A 167 7.37 -9.48 -0.58
N SER A 168 6.53 -10.32 0.05
CA SER A 168 6.75 -11.77 0.06
C SER A 168 6.62 -12.39 -1.34
N SER A 169 5.64 -11.95 -2.13
CA SER A 169 5.41 -12.45 -3.50
C SER A 169 6.37 -11.90 -4.56
N GLY A 170 7.02 -10.77 -4.27
CA GLY A 170 7.91 -10.06 -5.19
C GLY A 170 9.36 -10.01 -4.71
N ALA A 171 9.65 -9.11 -3.76
CA ALA A 171 11.01 -8.81 -3.32
C ALA A 171 11.70 -9.99 -2.64
N LEU A 172 11.05 -10.64 -1.66
CA LEU A 172 11.61 -11.82 -0.99
C LEU A 172 11.86 -12.94 -1.99
N TRP A 173 10.90 -13.19 -2.89
CA TRP A 173 11.05 -14.18 -3.93
C TRP A 173 12.27 -13.92 -4.81
N GLN A 174 12.45 -12.68 -5.29
CA GLN A 174 13.59 -12.29 -6.13
C GLN A 174 14.92 -12.45 -5.39
N LEU A 175 14.97 -12.07 -4.11
CA LEU A 175 16.19 -12.13 -3.29
C LEU A 175 16.56 -13.56 -2.85
N ALA A 176 15.61 -14.49 -2.90
CA ALA A 176 15.81 -15.89 -2.54
C ALA A 176 16.17 -16.79 -3.74
N GLN A 177 16.17 -16.25 -4.97
CA GLN A 177 16.62 -17.02 -6.13
C GLN A 177 18.16 -17.13 -6.13
N PRO A 178 18.71 -18.31 -6.48
CA PRO A 178 20.15 -18.53 -6.54
C PRO A 178 20.84 -17.79 -7.68
#